data_AF-A0A6C0H2U5-F1
#
_entry.id   AF-A0A6C0H2U5-F1
#
_cell.length_a   1.000
_cell.length_b   1.000
_cell.length_c   1.000
_cell.angle_alpha   90.00
_cell.angle_beta   90.00
_cell.angle_gamma   90.00
#
_symmetry.space_group_name_H-M   'P 1'
#
loop_
_entity.id
_entity.type
_entity.pdbx_description
1 polymer ?
#
loop_
_entity_poly.entity_id
_entity_poly.type
_entity_poly.pdbx_seq_one_letter_code
_entity_poly.pdbx_strand_id
1 'polypeptide(L)'
;MKCEFCGNEFSNKTSLNSHQKTAKYCLELRNEQVTKLYSCEHCKKGFTKPFHLQRHQEICKTIDANTLLNLKSIEHENIELKNEQIIYKKEIENKDMIIQQQKLIIEEQKLTIKEFQDDQRKQNKDLTDRIQSMAEKAIERTWETVVEIEQETETSEESIDEPYELVPLELNNGYIIESREEDGYINITNLCKAGGKEFKAWNRLDKTKAFLKALSTAVGISTAVLIQLGTGSKFGTTEETSGTWVHPQVAINIAQWISPQFDVKVSAWVLEVMMTGKIDITNTKSYRELKQDNKNKQLKIQLMTKKYVKKQPRVQYDEENVVYILTTSNMKKERRYILGKATNLTSRLSVYNKSDEHEVVYYQECPDEEKMGLVETLVFCKLNEYREQANRERFLLPEGEKLDLFIDTIKECIKFVK
;
A
#
# COMPACT_ATOMS: atom_id res chain seq x y z
N MET A 1 -22.76 87.58 73.93
CA MET A 1 -24.21 87.47 73.66
C MET A 1 -24.65 86.06 73.98
N LYS A 2 -25.76 85.89 74.72
CA LYS A 2 -26.19 84.58 75.24
C LYS A 2 -27.32 84.00 74.39
N CYS A 3 -27.29 82.70 74.13
CA CYS A 3 -28.39 82.01 73.46
C CYS A 3 -29.57 81.89 74.42
N GLU A 4 -30.73 82.38 73.99
CA GLU A 4 -31.97 82.40 74.80
C GLU A 4 -32.53 80.99 75.06
N PHE A 5 -32.12 79.99 74.28
CA PHE A 5 -32.65 78.62 74.40
C PHE A 5 -31.75 77.69 75.22
N CYS A 6 -30.43 77.76 75.06
CA CYS A 6 -29.48 76.89 75.77
C CYS A 6 -28.57 77.61 76.77
N GLY A 7 -28.62 78.94 76.81
CA GLY A 7 -27.82 79.73 77.74
C GLY A 7 -26.32 79.83 77.40
N ASN A 8 -25.84 79.33 76.26
CA ASN A 8 -24.41 79.46 75.91
C ASN A 8 -24.04 80.89 75.50
N GLU A 9 -22.86 81.35 75.92
CA GLU A 9 -22.34 82.67 75.56
C GLU A 9 -21.45 82.62 74.32
N PHE A 10 -21.67 83.57 73.42
CA PHE A 10 -20.98 83.70 72.14
C PHE A 10 -20.29 85.06 72.04
N SER A 11 -19.10 85.04 71.48
CA SER A 11 -18.23 86.20 71.27
C SER A 11 -18.76 87.18 70.20
N ASN A 12 -19.55 86.72 69.23
CA ASN A 12 -20.14 87.57 68.19
C ASN A 12 -21.51 87.09 67.69
N LYS A 13 -22.24 87.98 67.01
CA LYS A 13 -23.67 87.80 66.70
C LYS A 13 -23.88 86.77 65.60
N THR A 14 -22.92 86.68 64.67
CA THR A 14 -22.90 85.69 63.59
C THR A 14 -22.80 84.27 64.15
N SER A 15 -21.95 84.04 65.14
CA SER A 15 -21.78 82.73 65.78
C SER A 15 -23.02 82.34 66.59
N LEU A 16 -23.62 83.30 67.31
CA LEU A 16 -24.88 83.09 68.00
C LEU A 16 -26.01 82.73 67.03
N ASN A 17 -26.16 83.48 65.93
CA ASN A 17 -27.17 83.22 64.90
C ASN A 17 -26.96 81.85 64.23
N SER A 18 -25.72 81.47 63.94
CA SER A 18 -25.41 80.16 63.36
C SER A 18 -25.73 79.04 64.35
N HIS A 19 -25.35 79.20 65.62
CA HIS A 19 -25.67 78.27 66.70
C HIS A 19 -27.18 78.09 66.87
N GLN A 20 -27.96 79.18 66.96
CA GLN A 20 -29.42 79.12 67.10
C GLN A 20 -30.13 78.45 65.92
N LYS A 21 -29.54 78.50 64.71
CA LYS A 21 -30.09 77.89 63.49
C LYS A 21 -29.63 76.45 63.24
N THR A 22 -28.59 75.97 63.90
CA THR A 22 -27.96 74.67 63.55
C THR A 22 -27.73 73.75 64.75
N ALA A 23 -27.71 74.28 65.97
CA ALA A 23 -27.48 73.47 67.17
C ALA A 23 -28.72 72.62 67.46
N LYS A 24 -28.55 71.31 67.32
CA LYS A 24 -29.59 70.29 67.48
C LYS A 24 -30.43 70.48 68.75
N TYR A 25 -29.78 70.70 69.89
CA TYR A 25 -30.46 70.90 71.18
C TYR A 25 -31.34 72.16 71.22
N CYS A 26 -30.87 73.27 70.64
CA CYS A 26 -31.67 74.50 70.56
C CYS A 26 -32.84 74.40 69.57
N LEU A 27 -32.69 73.61 68.50
CA LEU A 27 -33.74 73.37 67.51
C LEU A 27 -34.83 72.43 68.06
N GLU A 28 -34.43 71.41 68.82
CA GLU A 28 -35.34 70.49 69.51
C GLU A 28 -36.19 71.22 70.57
N LEU A 29 -35.60 72.14 71.35
CA LEU A 29 -36.31 72.99 72.31
C LEU A 29 -37.31 73.97 71.66
N ARG A 30 -37.16 74.25 70.35
CA ARG A 30 -38.04 75.10 69.56
C ARG A 30 -39.14 74.33 68.82
N ASN A 31 -39.23 73.01 69.00
CA ASN A 31 -40.14 72.13 68.28
C ASN A 31 -40.00 72.20 66.74
N GLU A 32 -38.85 72.66 66.25
CA GLU A 32 -38.53 72.71 64.82
C GLU A 32 -37.94 71.36 64.41
N GLN A 33 -38.67 70.59 63.61
CA GLN A 33 -38.18 69.35 63.03
C GLN A 33 -36.99 69.65 62.11
N VAL A 34 -35.80 69.19 62.47
CA VAL A 34 -34.62 69.28 61.60
C VAL A 34 -34.87 68.43 60.36
N THR A 35 -35.19 69.08 59.24
CA THR A 35 -35.45 68.43 57.95
C THR A 35 -34.15 67.80 57.43
N LYS A 36 -33.99 66.49 57.69
CA LYS A 36 -32.90 65.68 57.12
C LYS A 36 -33.25 65.36 55.66
N LEU A 37 -32.93 66.29 54.77
CA LEU A 37 -33.28 66.22 53.34
C LEU A 37 -32.50 65.15 52.56
N TYR A 38 -31.35 64.69 53.06
CA TYR A 38 -30.46 63.78 52.34
C TYR A 38 -30.27 62.50 53.15
N SER A 39 -30.52 61.32 52.58
CA SER A 39 -30.38 60.05 53.29
C SER A 39 -29.52 59.06 52.52
N CYS A 40 -28.78 58.22 53.26
CA CYS A 40 -27.97 57.17 52.65
C CYS A 40 -28.87 56.05 52.12
N GLU A 41 -28.70 55.66 50.86
CA GLU A 41 -29.51 54.61 50.26
C GLU A 41 -29.25 53.23 50.90
N HIS A 42 -28.03 53.01 51.41
CA HIS A 42 -27.58 51.73 51.99
C HIS A 42 -27.94 51.54 53.47
N CYS A 43 -27.71 52.54 54.34
CA CYS A 43 -28.02 52.43 55.78
C CYS A 43 -29.20 53.29 56.26
N LYS A 44 -29.82 54.07 55.36
CA LYS A 44 -30.93 55.01 55.63
C LYS A 44 -30.63 56.11 56.66
N LYS A 45 -29.35 56.33 57.01
CA LYS A 45 -28.94 57.44 57.89
C LYS A 45 -29.20 58.79 57.20
N GLY A 46 -29.91 59.69 57.88
CA GLY A 46 -30.28 61.01 57.38
C GLY A 46 -29.30 62.13 57.77
N PHE A 47 -29.08 63.06 56.84
CA PHE A 47 -28.15 64.17 56.89
C PHE A 47 -28.83 65.47 56.46
N THR A 48 -28.36 66.58 57.00
CA THR A 48 -28.90 67.92 56.74
C THR A 48 -28.22 68.62 55.57
N LYS A 49 -27.04 68.15 55.13
CA LYS A 49 -26.29 68.69 53.99
C LYS A 49 -25.79 67.56 53.08
N PRO A 50 -25.72 67.78 51.75
CA PRO A 50 -25.31 66.76 50.79
C PRO A 50 -23.85 66.33 50.98
N PHE A 51 -22.95 67.26 51.32
CA PHE A 51 -21.53 66.96 51.58
C PHE A 51 -21.31 65.93 52.70
N HIS A 52 -22.15 65.96 53.75
CA HIS A 52 -22.04 64.98 54.83
C HIS A 52 -22.57 63.60 54.46
N LEU A 53 -23.56 63.53 53.55
CA LEU A 53 -24.02 62.28 52.97
C LEU A 53 -22.93 61.67 52.08
N GLN A 54 -22.30 62.46 51.21
CA GLN A 54 -21.23 62.00 50.32
C GLN A 54 -20.06 61.39 51.09
N ARG A 55 -19.52 62.13 52.08
CA ARG A 55 -18.45 61.61 52.95
C ARG A 55 -18.88 60.36 53.73
N HIS A 56 -20.17 60.22 54.03
CA HIS A 56 -20.68 59.03 54.68
C HIS A 56 -20.77 57.84 53.73
N GLN A 57 -21.17 58.04 52.46
CA GLN A 57 -21.22 56.99 51.44
C GLN A 57 -19.84 56.36 51.22
N GLU A 58 -18.77 57.16 51.26
CA GLU A 58 -17.38 56.69 51.15
C GLU A 58 -16.94 55.73 52.27
N ILE A 59 -17.55 55.84 53.46
CA ILE A 59 -17.21 55.02 54.63
C ILE A 59 -18.37 54.11 55.06
N CYS A 60 -19.43 54.02 54.24
CA CYS A 60 -20.64 53.28 54.59
C CYS A 60 -20.39 51.78 54.44
N LYS A 61 -20.36 51.05 55.57
CA LYS A 61 -20.07 49.61 55.59
C LYS A 61 -21.28 48.71 55.31
N THR A 62 -22.48 49.29 55.19
CA THR A 62 -23.69 48.51 54.87
C THR A 62 -23.79 48.32 53.36
N ILE A 63 -23.87 47.07 52.94
CA ILE A 63 -24.11 46.66 51.55
C ILE A 63 -25.59 46.94 51.22
N ASP A 64 -25.90 47.53 50.06
CA ASP A 64 -27.30 47.65 49.65
C ASP A 64 -27.93 46.26 49.37
N ALA A 65 -29.24 46.20 49.49
CA ALA A 65 -30.00 44.96 49.27
C ALA A 65 -29.80 44.36 47.87
N ASN A 66 -29.53 45.18 46.85
CA ASN A 66 -29.33 44.70 45.48
C ASN A 66 -27.97 44.00 45.31
N THR A 67 -26.91 44.59 45.87
CA THR A 67 -25.59 43.95 45.92
C THR A 67 -25.62 42.64 46.71
N LEU A 68 -26.37 42.57 47.82
CA LEU A 68 -26.54 41.32 48.57
C LEU A 68 -27.29 40.24 47.75
N LEU A 69 -28.29 40.63 46.96
CA LEU A 69 -29.04 39.71 46.10
C LEU A 69 -28.14 39.16 44.98
N ASN A 70 -27.34 40.02 44.35
CA ASN A 70 -26.38 39.63 43.33
C ASN A 70 -25.33 38.64 43.87
N LEU A 71 -24.79 38.90 45.07
CA LEU A 71 -23.83 37.99 45.71
C LEU A 71 -24.43 36.60 45.95
N LYS A 72 -25.70 36.52 46.39
CA LYS A 72 -26.40 35.25 46.57
C LYS A 72 -26.65 34.52 45.25
N SER A 73 -26.97 35.26 44.18
CA SER A 73 -27.13 34.68 42.84
C SER A 73 -25.82 34.08 42.34
N ILE A 74 -24.71 34.80 42.49
CA ILE A 74 -23.37 34.33 42.12
C ILE A 74 -22.95 33.12 42.97
N GLU A 75 -23.31 33.11 44.25
CA GLU A 75 -23.04 31.98 45.13
C GLU A 75 -23.79 30.71 44.68
N HIS A 76 -25.06 30.86 44.26
CA HIS A 76 -25.85 29.76 43.70
C HIS A 76 -25.23 29.21 42.41
N GLU A 77 -24.87 30.09 41.46
CA GLU A 77 -24.25 29.70 40.20
C GLU A 77 -22.91 28.99 40.41
N ASN A 78 -22.10 29.45 41.38
CA ASN A 78 -20.85 28.77 41.76
C ASN A 78 -21.09 27.37 42.35
N ILE A 79 -22.20 27.15 43.07
CA ILE A 79 -22.56 25.83 43.59
C ILE A 79 -22.97 24.90 42.45
N GLU A 80 -23.75 25.40 41.49
CA GLU A 80 -24.16 24.64 40.30
C GLU A 80 -22.95 24.23 39.47
N LEU A 81 -22.04 25.17 39.16
CA LEU A 81 -20.81 24.88 38.42
C LEU A 81 -19.92 23.87 39.14
N LYS A 82 -19.83 23.92 40.47
CA LYS A 82 -19.09 22.91 41.25
C LYS A 82 -19.73 21.53 41.15
N ASN A 83 -21.06 21.44 41.16
CA ASN A 83 -21.76 20.18 41.00
C ASN A 83 -21.53 19.58 39.60
N GLU A 84 -21.56 20.42 38.56
CA GLU A 84 -21.24 19.98 37.20
C GLU A 84 -19.78 19.49 37.09
N GLN A 85 -18.82 20.20 37.69
CA GLN A 85 -17.42 19.75 37.73
C GLN A 85 -17.27 18.37 38.39
N ILE A 86 -18.03 18.10 39.45
CA ILE A 86 -18.03 16.78 40.12
C ILE A 86 -18.56 15.69 39.18
N ILE A 87 -19.62 15.99 38.42
CA ILE A 87 -20.20 15.05 37.44
C ILE A 87 -19.16 14.74 36.35
N TYR A 88 -18.60 15.77 35.72
CA TYR A 88 -17.60 15.59 34.67
C TYR A 88 -16.35 14.85 35.17
N LYS A 89 -15.92 15.10 36.40
CA LYS A 89 -14.79 14.37 36.99
C LYS A 89 -15.08 12.87 37.11
N LYS A 90 -16.28 12.49 37.57
CA LYS A 90 -16.69 11.07 37.64
C LYS A 90 -16.78 10.43 36.25
N GLU A 91 -17.24 11.16 35.25
CA GLU A 91 -17.27 10.66 33.86
C GLU A 91 -15.87 10.42 33.31
N ILE A 92 -14.92 11.31 33.60
CA ILE A 92 -13.51 11.13 33.22
C ILE A 92 -12.92 9.90 33.90
N GLU A 93 -13.12 9.73 35.20
CA GLU A 93 -12.66 8.55 35.95
C GLU A 93 -13.22 7.23 35.38
N ASN A 94 -14.51 7.23 35.00
CA ASN A 94 -15.12 6.06 34.35
C ASN A 94 -14.52 5.79 32.96
N LYS A 95 -14.30 6.84 32.15
CA LYS A 95 -13.65 6.71 30.83
C LYS A 95 -12.21 6.20 30.97
N ASP A 96 -11.47 6.66 31.97
CA ASP A 96 -10.11 6.18 32.24
C ASP A 96 -10.10 4.69 32.61
N MET A 97 -11.07 4.23 33.40
CA MET A 97 -11.23 2.81 33.72
C MET A 97 -11.51 1.97 32.46
N ILE A 98 -12.39 2.45 31.57
CA ILE A 98 -12.68 1.78 30.29
C ILE A 98 -11.42 1.71 29.41
N ILE A 99 -10.66 2.82 29.32
CA ILE A 99 -9.41 2.86 28.56
C ILE A 99 -8.39 1.86 29.12
N GLN A 100 -8.28 1.73 30.44
CA GLN A 100 -7.39 0.75 31.06
C GLN A 100 -7.80 -0.69 30.74
N GLN A 101 -9.10 -1.00 30.80
CA GLN A 101 -9.62 -2.32 30.39
C GLN A 101 -9.34 -2.62 28.92
N GLN A 102 -9.56 -1.65 28.02
CA GLN A 102 -9.28 -1.81 26.60
C GLN A 102 -7.79 -2.05 26.31
N LYS A 103 -6.88 -1.41 27.06
CA LYS A 103 -5.44 -1.65 26.94
C LYS A 103 -5.06 -3.09 27.26
N LEU A 104 -5.62 -3.66 28.32
CA LEU A 104 -5.38 -5.06 28.69
C LEU A 104 -5.86 -6.01 27.60
N ILE A 105 -7.05 -5.77 27.04
CA ILE A 105 -7.59 -6.59 25.93
C ILE A 105 -6.67 -6.51 24.70
N ILE A 106 -6.18 -5.32 24.35
CA ILE A 106 -5.25 -5.14 23.22
C ILE A 106 -3.94 -5.91 23.45
N GLU A 107 -3.43 -5.92 24.68
CA GLU A 107 -2.20 -6.61 25.03
C GLU A 107 -2.35 -8.14 24.94
N GLU A 108 -3.49 -8.67 25.40
CA GLU A 108 -3.85 -10.08 25.23
C GLU A 108 -3.96 -10.46 23.74
N GLN A 109 -4.67 -9.65 22.95
CA GLN A 109 -4.80 -9.88 21.50
C GLN A 109 -3.44 -9.88 20.78
N LYS A 110 -2.51 -9.00 21.19
CA LYS A 110 -1.15 -8.96 20.64
C LYS A 110 -0.38 -10.25 20.91
N LEU A 111 -0.54 -10.83 22.10
CA LEU A 111 0.08 -12.12 22.45
C LEU A 111 -0.46 -13.23 21.54
N THR A 112 -1.78 -13.32 21.37
CA THR A 112 -2.40 -14.33 20.50
C THR A 112 -1.95 -14.20 19.04
N ILE A 113 -1.87 -12.97 18.51
CA ILE A 113 -1.38 -12.73 17.15
C ILE A 113 0.08 -13.19 17.01
N LYS A 114 0.92 -12.94 18.02
CA LYS A 114 2.32 -13.36 18.01
C LYS A 114 2.45 -14.88 17.98
N GLU A 115 1.69 -15.59 18.81
CA GLU A 115 1.65 -17.06 18.82
C GLU A 115 1.23 -17.62 17.45
N PHE A 116 0.18 -17.05 16.85
CA PHE A 116 -0.27 -17.45 15.51
C PHE A 116 0.81 -17.22 14.44
N GLN A 117 1.51 -16.08 14.49
CA GLN A 117 2.59 -15.78 13.57
C GLN A 117 3.78 -16.74 13.73
N ASP A 118 4.13 -17.10 14.96
CA ASP A 118 5.21 -18.05 15.23
C ASP A 118 4.86 -19.46 14.74
N ASP A 119 3.59 -19.88 14.87
CA ASP A 119 3.12 -21.16 14.33
C ASP A 119 3.10 -21.16 12.79
N GLN A 120 2.65 -20.08 12.16
CA GLN A 120 2.75 -19.92 10.70
C GLN A 120 4.21 -19.99 10.22
N ARG A 121 5.15 -19.37 10.95
CA ARG A 121 6.59 -19.44 10.64
C ARG A 121 7.12 -20.87 10.74
N LYS A 122 6.74 -21.63 11.76
CA LYS A 122 7.12 -23.05 11.90
C LYS A 122 6.57 -23.90 10.74
N GLN A 123 5.29 -23.71 10.38
CA GLN A 123 4.68 -24.43 9.26
C GLN A 123 5.37 -24.11 7.93
N ASN A 124 5.64 -22.84 7.66
CA ASN A 124 6.35 -22.43 6.44
C ASN A 124 7.78 -22.98 6.39
N LYS A 125 8.47 -23.02 7.53
CA LYS A 125 9.80 -23.63 7.63
C LYS A 125 9.74 -25.14 7.33
N ASP A 126 8.84 -25.89 7.97
CA ASP A 126 8.66 -27.33 7.70
C ASP A 126 8.33 -27.60 6.22
N LEU A 127 7.47 -26.78 5.62
CA LEU A 127 7.17 -26.88 4.19
C LEU A 127 8.40 -26.63 3.32
N THR A 128 9.21 -25.62 3.68
CA THR A 128 10.44 -25.29 2.96
C THR A 128 11.46 -26.42 3.08
N ASP A 129 11.66 -26.97 4.27
CA ASP A 129 12.58 -28.08 4.52
C ASP A 129 12.16 -29.33 3.74
N ARG A 130 10.85 -29.60 3.62
CA ARG A 130 10.32 -30.70 2.78
C ARG A 130 10.53 -30.45 1.30
N ILE A 131 10.29 -29.23 0.81
CA ILE A 131 10.54 -28.86 -0.59
C ILE A 131 12.02 -29.01 -0.90
N GLN A 132 12.90 -28.56 -0.01
CA GLN A 132 14.33 -28.71 -0.14
C GLN A 132 14.73 -30.19 -0.19
N SER A 133 14.23 -31.02 0.73
CA SER A 133 14.50 -32.47 0.71
C SER A 133 13.98 -33.16 -0.56
N MET A 134 12.83 -32.73 -1.08
CA MET A 134 12.31 -33.21 -2.36
C MET A 134 13.17 -32.76 -3.54
N ALA A 135 13.69 -31.54 -3.52
CA ALA A 135 14.59 -31.01 -4.53
C ALA A 135 15.95 -31.74 -4.49
N GLU A 136 16.52 -31.96 -3.31
CA GLU A 136 17.76 -32.74 -3.11
C GLU A 136 17.61 -34.16 -3.67
N LYS A 137 16.50 -34.85 -3.34
CA LYS A 137 16.20 -36.19 -3.89
C LYS A 137 15.96 -36.20 -5.40
N ALA A 138 15.41 -35.11 -5.96
CA ALA A 138 15.23 -34.97 -7.40
C ALA A 138 16.57 -34.75 -8.11
N ILE A 139 17.45 -33.94 -7.51
CA ILE A 139 18.82 -33.70 -8.00
C ILE A 139 19.64 -35.00 -7.96
N GLU A 140 19.55 -35.77 -6.88
CA GLU A 140 20.25 -37.05 -6.72
C GLU A 140 19.82 -38.08 -7.77
N ARG A 141 18.51 -38.18 -8.04
CA ARG A 141 17.98 -39.01 -9.14
C ARG A 141 18.41 -38.54 -10.53
N THR A 142 18.50 -37.22 -10.74
CA THR A 142 19.02 -36.69 -12.01
C THR A 142 20.52 -36.95 -12.14
N TRP A 143 21.30 -36.92 -11.06
CA TRP A 143 22.72 -37.29 -11.06
C TRP A 143 22.92 -38.77 -11.38
N GLU A 144 22.13 -39.68 -10.80
CA GLU A 144 22.14 -41.11 -11.16
C GLU A 144 21.82 -41.33 -12.65
N THR A 145 20.90 -40.54 -13.22
CA THR A 145 20.54 -40.61 -14.65
C THR A 145 21.61 -39.97 -15.55
N VAL A 146 22.32 -38.95 -15.06
CA VAL A 146 23.38 -38.25 -15.80
C VAL A 146 24.69 -39.03 -15.78
N VAL A 147 25.02 -39.75 -14.69
CA VAL A 147 26.17 -40.68 -14.62
C VAL A 147 26.05 -41.82 -15.65
N GLU A 148 24.84 -42.26 -16.01
CA GLU A 148 24.64 -43.21 -17.11
C GLU A 148 24.87 -42.59 -18.52
N ILE A 149 24.76 -41.27 -18.65
CA ILE A 149 24.94 -40.54 -19.92
C ILE A 149 26.40 -40.05 -20.09
N GLU A 150 27.10 -39.78 -18.98
CA GLU A 150 28.48 -39.27 -18.97
C GLU A 150 29.55 -40.30 -19.37
N GLN A 151 29.21 -41.58 -19.53
CA GLN A 151 30.13 -42.54 -20.15
C GLN A 151 30.36 -42.30 -21.67
N GLU A 152 29.58 -41.42 -22.32
CA GLU A 152 29.73 -41.19 -23.77
C GLU A 152 30.24 -39.81 -24.20
N THR A 153 30.45 -38.83 -23.31
CA THR A 153 31.07 -37.56 -23.73
C THR A 153 31.89 -36.90 -22.63
N GLU A 154 33.17 -37.24 -22.55
CA GLU A 154 34.17 -36.38 -21.91
C GLU A 154 34.36 -35.12 -22.76
N THR A 155 34.10 -33.94 -22.20
CA THR A 155 34.96 -32.74 -22.36
C THR A 155 34.47 -31.58 -21.46
N SER A 156 35.33 -31.24 -20.49
CA SER A 156 35.53 -29.95 -19.81
C SER A 156 34.35 -29.25 -19.13
N GLU A 157 34.25 -29.44 -17.81
CA GLU A 157 33.59 -28.51 -16.88
C GLU A 157 34.51 -27.32 -16.59
N GLU A 158 34.12 -26.12 -17.01
CA GLU A 158 34.66 -24.87 -16.48
C GLU A 158 33.75 -24.36 -15.35
N SER A 159 34.32 -24.25 -14.16
CA SER A 159 33.74 -23.60 -12.99
C SER A 159 33.64 -22.09 -13.20
N ILE A 160 32.42 -21.53 -13.18
CA ILE A 160 32.21 -20.07 -13.20
C ILE A 160 31.81 -19.61 -11.79
N ASP A 161 32.81 -19.25 -10.99
CA ASP A 161 32.68 -18.20 -9.97
C ASP A 161 32.63 -16.86 -10.71
N GLU A 162 31.43 -16.40 -11.07
CA GLU A 162 31.26 -15.13 -11.80
C GLU A 162 31.33 -13.94 -10.80
N PRO A 163 32.25 -12.96 -11.02
CA PRO A 163 32.32 -11.74 -10.23
C PRO A 163 31.01 -10.93 -10.32
N TYR A 164 30.64 -10.31 -9.21
CA TYR A 164 29.37 -9.59 -9.05
C TYR A 164 29.33 -8.29 -9.91
N GLU A 165 28.92 -8.38 -11.17
CA GLU A 165 28.65 -7.21 -12.02
C GLU A 165 27.23 -6.64 -11.77
N LEU A 166 27.15 -5.32 -11.58
CA LEU A 166 25.90 -4.59 -11.43
C LEU A 166 25.18 -4.51 -12.79
N VAL A 167 24.22 -5.42 -13.02
CA VAL A 167 23.45 -5.42 -14.27
C VAL A 167 22.61 -4.15 -14.38
N PRO A 168 22.66 -3.43 -15.52
CA PRO A 168 21.93 -2.19 -15.74
C PRO A 168 20.41 -2.33 -15.53
N LEU A 169 19.78 -1.28 -14.99
CA LEU A 169 18.34 -1.26 -14.69
C LEU A 169 17.52 -0.91 -15.93
N GLU A 170 16.74 -1.88 -16.46
CA GLU A 170 15.77 -1.64 -17.53
C GLU A 170 14.48 -0.99 -17.00
N LEU A 171 14.09 0.14 -17.60
CA LEU A 171 12.82 0.81 -17.38
C LEU A 171 11.75 0.23 -18.32
N ASN A 172 10.48 0.32 -17.93
CA ASN A 172 9.31 -0.20 -18.68
C ASN A 172 9.21 0.23 -20.16
N ASN A 173 9.98 1.24 -20.57
CA ASN A 173 9.99 1.80 -21.92
C ASN A 173 11.23 1.37 -22.74
N GLY A 174 11.98 0.35 -22.29
CA GLY A 174 13.19 -0.14 -22.95
C GLY A 174 14.44 0.73 -22.75
N TYR A 175 14.37 1.72 -21.85
CA TYR A 175 15.53 2.54 -21.49
C TYR A 175 16.33 1.90 -20.38
N ILE A 176 17.65 1.89 -20.53
CA ILE A 176 18.57 1.35 -19.52
C ILE A 176 19.15 2.51 -18.70
N ILE A 177 19.11 2.38 -17.38
CA ILE A 177 19.84 3.27 -16.47
C ILE A 177 21.21 2.66 -16.22
N GLU A 178 22.24 3.39 -16.64
CA GLU A 178 23.65 3.05 -16.43
C GLU A 178 24.15 3.70 -15.15
N SER A 179 24.97 2.97 -14.40
CA SER A 179 25.73 3.47 -13.26
C SER A 179 27.21 3.18 -13.47
N ARG A 180 28.07 4.13 -13.14
CA ARG A 180 29.53 3.95 -13.17
C ARG A 180 29.97 3.18 -11.92
N GLU A 181 30.68 2.08 -12.11
CA GLU A 181 31.09 1.21 -11.00
C GLU A 181 32.13 1.85 -10.06
N GLU A 182 32.96 2.77 -10.59
CA GLU A 182 34.04 3.43 -9.85
C GLU A 182 33.55 4.39 -8.75
N ASP A 183 32.54 5.21 -9.05
CA ASP A 183 32.06 6.31 -8.20
C ASP A 183 30.55 6.28 -7.91
N GLY A 184 29.83 5.30 -8.49
CA GLY A 184 28.39 5.15 -8.35
C GLY A 184 27.56 6.22 -9.08
N TYR A 185 28.17 7.05 -9.93
CA TYR A 185 27.42 8.08 -10.67
C TYR A 185 26.42 7.46 -11.63
N ILE A 186 25.28 8.12 -11.78
CA ILE A 186 24.15 7.60 -12.55
C ILE A 186 23.95 8.45 -13.81
N ASN A 187 23.85 7.79 -14.97
CA ASN A 187 23.50 8.44 -16.23
C ASN A 187 22.00 8.75 -16.25
N ILE A 188 21.66 10.04 -16.15
CA ILE A 188 20.26 10.48 -16.11
C ILE A 188 19.68 10.76 -17.49
N THR A 189 20.46 10.69 -18.56
CA THR A 189 19.96 11.00 -19.91
C THR A 189 18.83 10.07 -20.30
N ASN A 190 18.98 8.76 -20.05
CA ASN A 190 17.93 7.77 -20.30
C ASN A 190 16.78 7.87 -19.30
N LEU A 191 17.06 8.23 -18.04
CA LEU A 191 16.03 8.49 -17.02
C LEU A 191 15.11 9.65 -17.42
N CYS A 192 15.68 10.77 -17.87
CA CYS A 192 14.94 11.94 -18.36
C CYS A 192 14.10 11.62 -19.60
N LYS A 193 14.67 10.87 -20.56
CA LYS A 193 13.95 10.41 -21.76
C LYS A 193 12.77 9.50 -21.40
N ALA A 194 12.98 8.52 -20.52
CA ALA A 194 11.92 7.62 -20.07
C ALA A 194 10.78 8.38 -19.35
N GLY A 195 11.13 9.43 -18.62
CA GLY A 195 10.20 10.32 -17.94
C GLY A 195 9.53 11.39 -18.81
N GLY A 196 9.93 11.55 -20.07
CA GLY A 196 9.42 12.59 -20.96
C GLY A 196 9.74 14.01 -20.50
N LYS A 197 10.82 14.22 -19.72
CA LYS A 197 11.20 15.53 -19.19
C LYS A 197 12.65 15.86 -19.50
N GLU A 198 12.93 17.14 -19.78
CA GLU A 198 14.29 17.58 -20.06
C GLU A 198 15.06 17.93 -18.78
N PHE A 199 16.30 17.45 -18.69
CA PHE A 199 17.21 17.80 -17.59
C PHE A 199 17.40 19.32 -17.44
N LYS A 200 17.45 20.06 -18.56
CA LYS A 200 17.57 21.52 -18.57
C LYS A 200 16.43 22.19 -17.79
N ALA A 201 15.21 21.65 -17.88
CA ALA A 201 14.06 22.18 -17.16
C ALA A 201 14.21 21.98 -15.64
N TRP A 202 14.66 20.78 -15.21
CA TRP A 202 14.97 20.52 -13.80
C TRP A 202 16.07 21.43 -13.26
N ASN A 203 17.16 21.59 -14.03
CA ASN A 203 18.32 22.39 -13.61
C ASN A 203 18.01 23.90 -13.52
N ARG A 204 16.95 24.38 -14.20
CA ARG A 204 16.57 25.81 -14.20
C ARG A 204 15.77 26.21 -12.96
N LEU A 205 15.11 25.28 -12.28
CA LEU A 205 14.26 25.54 -11.12
C LEU A 205 15.07 26.11 -9.94
N ASP A 206 14.51 27.11 -9.27
CA ASP A 206 15.20 27.74 -8.12
C ASP A 206 15.30 26.78 -6.92
N LYS A 207 14.30 25.90 -6.74
CA LYS A 207 14.37 24.80 -5.77
C LYS A 207 15.58 23.90 -6.03
N THR A 208 15.85 23.57 -7.29
CA THR A 208 16.98 22.71 -7.69
C THR A 208 18.31 23.38 -7.39
N LYS A 209 18.46 24.67 -7.72
CA LYS A 209 19.69 25.42 -7.42
C LYS A 209 19.95 25.49 -5.92
N ALA A 210 18.91 25.74 -5.13
CA ALA A 210 19.00 25.73 -3.66
C ALA A 210 19.38 24.34 -3.13
N PHE A 211 18.78 23.27 -3.66
CA PHE A 211 19.10 21.89 -3.32
C PHE A 211 20.56 21.55 -3.63
N LEU A 212 21.07 21.87 -4.82
CA LEU A 212 22.45 21.60 -5.21
C LEU A 212 23.45 22.34 -4.32
N LYS A 213 23.16 23.60 -3.93
CA LYS A 213 24.01 24.36 -3.01
C LYS A 213 24.04 23.74 -1.61
N ALA A 214 22.88 23.34 -1.08
CA ALA A 214 22.78 22.69 0.22
C ALA A 214 23.51 21.33 0.20
N LEU A 215 23.30 20.53 -0.84
CA LEU A 215 23.92 19.23 -1.02
C LEU A 215 25.45 19.34 -1.15
N SER A 216 25.92 20.30 -1.96
CA SER A 216 27.35 20.59 -2.13
C SER A 216 28.03 20.92 -0.80
N THR A 217 27.34 21.69 0.05
CA THR A 217 27.83 22.05 1.39
C THR A 217 27.86 20.83 2.32
N ALA A 218 26.83 19.99 2.28
CA ALA A 218 26.69 18.84 3.18
C ALA A 218 27.69 17.72 2.87
N VAL A 219 27.92 17.43 1.59
CA VAL A 219 28.81 16.33 1.14
C VAL A 219 30.26 16.84 0.93
N GLY A 220 30.49 18.15 0.92
CA GLY A 220 31.81 18.73 0.67
C GLY A 220 32.28 18.63 -0.78
N ILE A 221 31.36 18.36 -1.72
CA ILE A 221 31.64 18.21 -3.15
C ILE A 221 31.16 19.45 -3.89
N SER A 222 31.98 19.99 -4.79
CA SER A 222 31.60 21.14 -5.64
C SER A 222 30.38 20.82 -6.51
N THR A 223 29.49 21.81 -6.73
CA THR A 223 28.31 21.66 -7.60
C THR A 223 28.66 21.23 -9.04
N ALA A 224 29.83 21.60 -9.53
CA ALA A 224 30.34 21.18 -10.85
C ALA A 224 30.74 19.69 -10.90
N VAL A 225 31.06 19.09 -9.75
CA VAL A 225 31.41 17.66 -9.63
C VAL A 225 30.16 16.83 -9.37
N LEU A 226 29.12 17.40 -8.75
CA LEU A 226 27.82 16.75 -8.57
C LEU A 226 27.10 16.46 -9.89
N ILE A 227 27.40 17.23 -10.95
CA ILE A 227 26.83 17.09 -12.30
C ILE A 227 27.98 17.11 -13.31
N GLN A 228 28.32 15.95 -13.86
CA GLN A 228 29.31 15.79 -14.91
C GLN A 228 28.62 15.76 -16.27
N LEU A 229 28.83 16.79 -17.08
CA LEU A 229 28.34 16.82 -18.46
C LEU A 229 29.34 16.09 -19.36
N GLY A 230 28.96 14.93 -19.89
CA GLY A 230 29.72 14.27 -20.94
C GLY A 230 29.73 15.13 -22.19
N THR A 231 30.84 15.81 -22.45
CA THR A 231 31.07 16.52 -23.70
C THR A 231 31.57 15.49 -24.70
N GLY A 232 30.81 15.28 -25.78
CA GLY A 232 31.30 14.50 -26.92
C GLY A 232 32.57 15.15 -27.45
N SER A 233 33.72 14.55 -27.12
CA SER A 233 35.00 15.03 -27.62
C SER A 233 35.04 14.83 -29.13
N LYS A 234 35.24 15.91 -29.87
CA LYS A 234 35.83 15.86 -31.21
C LYS A 234 37.29 15.47 -31.07
N PHE A 235 37.58 14.25 -30.66
CA PHE A 235 38.86 13.58 -30.90
C PHE A 235 38.66 12.12 -30.50
N GLY A 236 38.82 11.22 -31.48
CA GLY A 236 38.39 9.84 -31.39
C GLY A 236 39.05 9.08 -30.26
N THR A 237 38.22 8.45 -29.43
CA THR A 237 38.28 7.04 -29.03
C THR A 237 37.00 6.74 -28.22
N THR A 238 36.33 5.63 -28.57
CA THR A 238 35.21 4.95 -27.88
C THR A 238 33.89 5.73 -27.68
N GLU A 239 32.81 5.16 -28.22
CA GLU A 239 31.43 5.71 -28.28
C GLU A 239 30.69 5.82 -26.94
N GLU A 240 31.33 5.57 -25.79
CA GLU A 240 30.63 5.16 -24.56
C GLU A 240 30.28 6.26 -23.55
N THR A 241 30.72 7.51 -23.72
CA THR A 241 30.48 8.56 -22.70
C THR A 241 29.63 9.74 -23.18
N SER A 242 28.55 9.48 -23.92
CA SER A 242 27.56 10.52 -24.24
C SER A 242 26.42 10.51 -23.20
N GLY A 243 26.41 11.47 -22.28
CA GLY A 243 25.36 11.54 -21.25
C GLY A 243 25.63 12.54 -20.14
N THR A 244 24.59 12.87 -19.38
CA THR A 244 24.71 13.66 -18.15
C THR A 244 24.81 12.70 -16.98
N TRP A 245 25.94 12.73 -16.27
CA TRP A 245 26.21 11.88 -15.12
C TRP A 245 26.07 12.69 -13.84
N VAL A 246 25.36 12.15 -12.85
CA VAL A 246 25.12 12.87 -11.59
C VAL A 246 25.35 11.98 -10.39
N HIS A 247 25.67 12.61 -9.27
CA HIS A 247 25.80 11.96 -7.97
C HIS A 247 24.49 11.22 -7.57
N PRO A 248 24.52 10.07 -6.88
CA PRO A 248 23.33 9.29 -6.54
C PRO A 248 22.20 10.07 -5.86
N GLN A 249 22.54 10.95 -4.90
CA GLN A 249 21.53 11.78 -4.22
C GLN A 249 20.89 12.81 -5.16
N VAL A 250 21.62 13.27 -6.19
CA VAL A 250 21.07 14.13 -7.24
C VAL A 250 20.16 13.31 -8.15
N ALA A 251 20.55 12.08 -8.52
CA ALA A 251 19.73 11.19 -9.32
C ALA A 251 18.38 10.86 -8.64
N ILE A 252 18.38 10.61 -7.32
CA ILE A 252 17.16 10.38 -6.54
C ILE A 252 16.24 11.62 -6.54
N ASN A 253 16.81 12.82 -6.42
CA ASN A 253 16.03 14.06 -6.50
C ASN A 253 15.41 14.27 -7.89
N ILE A 254 16.17 13.97 -8.96
CA ILE A 254 15.69 14.01 -10.34
C ILE A 254 14.58 12.99 -10.55
N ALA A 255 14.74 11.75 -10.05
CA ALA A 255 13.73 10.71 -10.16
C ALA A 255 12.40 11.10 -9.49
N GLN A 256 12.46 11.72 -8.30
CA GLN A 256 11.28 12.28 -7.62
C GLN A 256 10.61 13.37 -8.46
N TRP A 257 11.39 14.29 -9.06
CA TRP A 257 10.84 15.32 -9.92
C TRP A 257 10.22 14.75 -11.22
N ILE A 258 10.80 13.69 -11.78
CA ILE A 258 10.30 13.05 -13.00
C ILE A 258 8.96 12.35 -12.74
N SER A 259 8.87 11.54 -11.69
CA SER A 259 7.69 10.73 -11.39
C SER A 259 7.04 11.13 -10.06
N PRO A 260 5.85 11.76 -10.10
CA PRO A 260 5.08 12.05 -8.88
C PRO A 260 4.73 10.81 -8.06
N GLN A 261 4.49 9.67 -8.72
CA GLN A 261 4.21 8.41 -8.04
C GLN A 261 5.42 7.91 -7.25
N PHE A 262 6.63 8.11 -7.79
CA PHE A 262 7.86 7.82 -7.06
C PHE A 262 8.09 8.80 -5.91
N ASP A 263 7.80 10.10 -6.11
CA ASP A 263 7.88 11.14 -5.07
C ASP A 263 7.01 10.82 -3.84
N VAL A 264 5.78 10.35 -4.06
CA VAL A 264 4.88 9.90 -2.99
C VAL A 264 5.45 8.69 -2.24
N LYS A 265 6.08 7.74 -2.94
CA LYS A 265 6.72 6.57 -2.30
C LYS A 265 7.91 6.96 -1.45
N VAL A 266 8.78 7.84 -1.96
CA VAL A 266 9.92 8.35 -1.19
C VAL A 266 9.44 9.08 0.05
N SER A 267 8.39 9.90 -0.07
CA SER A 267 7.77 10.59 1.07
C SER A 267 7.18 9.61 2.10
N ALA A 268 6.53 8.54 1.63
CA ALA A 268 6.00 7.49 2.51
C ALA A 268 7.11 6.77 3.27
N TRP A 269 8.22 6.44 2.61
CA TRP A 269 9.39 5.84 3.26
C TRP A 269 9.99 6.78 4.32
N VAL A 270 10.11 8.08 4.03
CA VAL A 270 10.59 9.05 5.02
C VAL A 270 9.66 9.11 6.24
N LEU A 271 8.35 9.12 6.03
CA LEU A 271 7.36 9.11 7.11
C LEU A 271 7.44 7.83 7.93
N GLU A 272 7.57 6.68 7.28
CA GLU A 272 7.74 5.39 7.94
C GLU A 272 8.95 5.42 8.87
N VAL A 273 10.11 5.88 8.39
CA VAL A 273 11.33 6.02 9.18
C VAL A 273 11.15 6.95 10.37
N MET A 274 10.49 8.08 10.19
CA MET A 274 10.22 9.02 11.28
C MET A 274 9.33 8.42 12.37
N MET A 275 8.37 7.55 11.99
CA MET A 275 7.44 6.94 12.94
C MET A 275 8.00 5.69 13.63
N THR A 276 8.74 4.86 12.91
CA THR A 276 9.22 3.55 13.40
C THR A 276 10.67 3.59 13.89
N GLY A 277 11.43 4.62 13.51
CA GLY A 277 12.87 4.73 13.77
C GLY A 277 13.72 3.71 13.02
N LYS A 278 13.13 2.92 12.11
CA LYS A 278 13.80 1.86 11.35
C LYS A 278 13.26 1.79 9.92
N ILE A 279 14.16 1.72 8.94
CA ILE A 279 13.79 1.30 7.59
C ILE A 279 13.71 -0.23 7.63
N ASP A 280 12.50 -0.78 7.54
CA ASP A 280 12.35 -2.22 7.39
C ASP A 280 12.56 -2.62 5.93
N ILE A 281 13.83 -2.84 5.56
CA ILE A 281 14.21 -3.30 4.22
C ILE A 281 13.71 -4.75 4.00
N THR A 282 13.31 -5.47 5.05
CA THR A 282 12.92 -6.89 4.96
C THR A 282 11.58 -7.12 4.27
N ASN A 283 10.67 -6.14 4.30
CA ASN A 283 9.42 -6.18 3.52
C ASN A 283 9.58 -5.72 2.07
N THR A 284 10.74 -5.19 1.71
CA THR A 284 11.06 -4.83 0.33
C THR A 284 11.84 -5.98 -0.27
N LYS A 285 11.32 -6.61 -1.33
CA LYS A 285 12.05 -7.66 -2.03
C LYS A 285 13.46 -7.17 -2.34
N SER A 286 14.46 -7.96 -1.95
CA SER A 286 15.86 -7.63 -2.25
C SER A 286 16.02 -7.48 -3.76
N TYR A 287 16.93 -6.61 -4.21
CA TYR A 287 17.26 -6.51 -5.63
C TYR A 287 17.58 -7.88 -6.24
N ARG A 288 18.21 -8.79 -5.48
CA ARG A 288 18.48 -10.17 -5.89
C ARG A 288 17.19 -10.95 -6.16
N GLU A 289 16.19 -10.83 -5.28
CA GLU A 289 14.89 -11.49 -5.42
C GLU A 289 14.10 -10.90 -6.60
N LEU A 290 14.12 -9.58 -6.78
CA LEU A 290 13.47 -8.92 -7.92
C LEU A 290 14.12 -9.31 -9.25
N LYS A 291 15.45 -9.42 -9.30
CA LYS A 291 16.19 -9.87 -10.49
C LYS A 291 15.86 -11.33 -10.80
N GLN A 292 15.82 -12.20 -9.79
CA GLN A 292 15.43 -13.59 -9.95
C GLN A 292 13.98 -13.72 -10.43
N ASP A 293 13.05 -12.95 -9.85
CA ASP A 293 11.65 -12.90 -10.26
C ASP A 293 11.50 -12.44 -11.72
N ASN A 294 12.25 -11.41 -12.14
CA ASN A 294 12.22 -10.92 -13.51
C ASN A 294 12.82 -11.94 -14.49
N LYS A 295 13.93 -12.58 -14.12
CA LYS A 295 14.53 -13.68 -14.90
C LYS A 295 13.54 -14.84 -15.07
N ASN A 296 12.88 -15.24 -13.98
CA ASN A 296 11.86 -16.29 -14.00
C ASN A 296 10.66 -15.93 -14.88
N LYS A 297 10.21 -14.66 -14.85
CA LYS A 297 9.14 -14.17 -15.73
C LYS A 297 9.57 -14.17 -17.19
N GLN A 298 10.77 -13.71 -17.52
CA GLN A 298 11.31 -13.75 -18.89
C GLN A 298 11.43 -15.19 -19.39
N LEU A 299 11.95 -16.10 -18.57
CA LEU A 299 12.06 -17.52 -18.92
C LEU A 299 10.67 -18.13 -19.16
N LYS A 300 9.68 -17.79 -18.33
CA LYS A 300 8.29 -18.23 -18.51
C LYS A 300 7.69 -17.69 -19.81
N ILE A 301 7.91 -16.42 -20.12
CA ILE A 301 7.49 -15.82 -21.40
C ILE A 301 8.15 -16.56 -22.56
N GLN A 302 9.47 -16.77 -22.51
CA GLN A 302 10.23 -17.46 -23.55
C GLN A 302 9.77 -18.91 -23.75
N LEU A 303 9.49 -19.64 -22.67
CA LEU A 303 8.93 -21.00 -22.72
C LEU A 303 7.53 -21.01 -23.32
N MET A 304 6.67 -20.07 -22.95
CA MET A 304 5.34 -19.94 -23.55
C MET A 304 5.46 -19.56 -25.03
N THR A 305 6.31 -18.61 -25.40
CA THR A 305 6.57 -18.26 -26.80
C THR A 305 7.08 -19.47 -27.59
N LYS A 306 8.00 -20.27 -27.04
CA LYS A 306 8.47 -21.51 -27.68
C LYS A 306 7.37 -22.58 -27.80
N LYS A 307 6.43 -22.63 -26.87
CA LYS A 307 5.26 -23.53 -26.88
C LYS A 307 4.20 -23.10 -27.91
N TYR A 308 3.94 -21.80 -28.03
CA TYR A 308 2.79 -21.27 -28.79
C TYR A 308 3.14 -20.61 -30.13
N VAL A 309 4.41 -20.22 -30.37
CA VAL A 309 4.86 -19.49 -31.58
C VAL A 309 5.64 -20.37 -32.56
N LYS A 310 5.81 -21.68 -32.29
CA LYS A 310 6.23 -22.61 -33.35
C LYS A 310 5.17 -22.59 -34.46
N LYS A 311 5.43 -21.87 -35.55
CA LYS A 311 4.79 -22.06 -36.86
C LYS A 311 5.15 -23.48 -37.33
N GLN A 312 4.40 -24.48 -36.86
CA GLN A 312 4.60 -25.86 -37.27
C GLN A 312 4.15 -26.01 -38.74
N PRO A 313 4.90 -26.77 -39.57
CA PRO A 313 4.47 -27.08 -40.93
C PRO A 313 3.18 -27.90 -40.85
N ARG A 314 2.13 -27.44 -41.55
CA ARG A 314 0.84 -28.12 -41.57
C ARG A 314 0.97 -29.38 -42.41
N VAL A 315 0.77 -30.55 -41.79
CA VAL A 315 0.60 -31.80 -42.55
C VAL A 315 -0.74 -31.71 -43.27
N GLN A 316 -0.69 -31.71 -44.60
CA GLN A 316 -1.86 -31.69 -45.46
C GLN A 316 -2.26 -33.12 -45.78
N TYR A 317 -3.51 -33.45 -45.50
CA TYR A 317 -4.16 -34.71 -45.86
C TYR A 317 -5.12 -34.42 -47.02
N ASP A 318 -4.94 -35.15 -48.12
CA ASP A 318 -5.69 -34.95 -49.37
C ASP A 318 -6.91 -35.90 -49.48
N GLU A 319 -7.04 -36.91 -48.61
CA GLU A 319 -8.18 -37.81 -48.62
C GLU A 319 -9.44 -37.18 -48.01
N GLU A 320 -10.58 -37.38 -48.68
CA GLU A 320 -11.90 -36.93 -48.21
C GLU A 320 -12.65 -38.07 -47.50
N ASN A 321 -13.53 -37.74 -46.56
CA ASN A 321 -14.38 -38.71 -45.85
C ASN A 321 -13.58 -39.84 -45.16
N VAL A 322 -12.79 -39.48 -44.16
CA VAL A 322 -11.92 -40.42 -43.45
C VAL A 322 -12.45 -40.79 -42.06
N VAL A 323 -12.22 -42.04 -41.67
CA VAL A 323 -12.25 -42.48 -40.28
C VAL A 323 -10.81 -42.49 -39.76
N TYR A 324 -10.57 -41.93 -38.58
CA TYR A 324 -9.23 -41.72 -38.04
C TYR A 324 -9.09 -42.15 -36.58
N ILE A 325 -7.83 -42.36 -36.18
CA ILE A 325 -7.37 -42.54 -34.81
C ILE A 325 -6.35 -41.44 -34.50
N LEU A 326 -6.62 -40.63 -33.48
CA LEU A 326 -5.72 -39.60 -32.96
C LEU A 326 -5.25 -39.94 -31.55
N THR A 327 -4.06 -39.47 -31.18
CA THR A 327 -3.58 -39.48 -29.78
C THR A 327 -2.70 -38.27 -29.51
N THR A 328 -2.40 -37.98 -28.25
CA THR A 328 -1.38 -37.01 -27.85
C THR A 328 -0.24 -37.72 -27.13
N SER A 329 0.93 -37.09 -26.98
CA SER A 329 2.06 -37.72 -26.27
C SER A 329 1.70 -38.18 -24.86
N ASN A 330 0.79 -37.49 -24.16
CA ASN A 330 0.30 -37.90 -22.85
C ASN A 330 -0.74 -39.03 -22.95
N MET A 331 -1.70 -38.92 -23.88
CA MET A 331 -2.71 -39.98 -24.08
C MET A 331 -2.09 -41.30 -24.51
N LYS A 332 -1.03 -41.28 -25.31
CA LYS A 332 -0.28 -42.47 -25.75
C LYS A 332 0.35 -43.21 -24.56
N LYS A 333 0.88 -42.50 -23.55
CA LYS A 333 1.39 -43.08 -22.31
C LYS A 333 0.28 -43.74 -21.49
N GLU A 334 -0.89 -43.12 -21.48
CA GLU A 334 -2.09 -43.63 -20.81
C GLU A 334 -2.88 -44.64 -21.68
N ARG A 335 -2.33 -45.10 -22.81
CA ARG A 335 -2.97 -46.02 -23.78
C ARG A 335 -4.36 -45.57 -24.23
N ARG A 336 -4.59 -44.25 -24.31
CA ARG A 336 -5.82 -43.61 -24.76
C ARG A 336 -5.73 -43.14 -26.22
N TYR A 337 -6.82 -43.37 -26.94
CA TYR A 337 -6.96 -43.02 -28.35
C TYR A 337 -8.33 -42.39 -28.61
N ILE A 338 -8.37 -41.43 -29.54
CA ILE A 338 -9.60 -40.78 -29.99
C ILE A 338 -9.95 -41.34 -31.37
N LEU A 339 -11.12 -41.96 -31.50
CA LEU A 339 -11.62 -42.49 -32.77
C LEU A 339 -12.75 -41.58 -33.24
N GLY A 340 -12.70 -41.15 -34.49
CA GLY A 340 -13.74 -40.30 -35.06
C GLY A 340 -13.71 -40.28 -36.58
N LYS A 341 -14.60 -39.44 -37.14
CA LYS A 341 -14.72 -39.22 -38.58
C LYS A 341 -14.52 -37.76 -38.96
N ALA A 342 -14.09 -37.51 -40.19
CA ALA A 342 -13.99 -36.17 -40.77
C ALA A 342 -14.08 -36.20 -42.28
N THR A 343 -14.78 -35.22 -42.85
CA THR A 343 -14.76 -34.95 -44.31
C THR A 343 -13.38 -34.47 -44.76
N ASN A 344 -12.68 -33.70 -43.92
CA ASN A 344 -11.31 -33.26 -44.16
C ASN A 344 -10.49 -33.34 -42.85
N LEU A 345 -9.48 -34.21 -42.84
CA LEU A 345 -8.68 -34.47 -41.65
C LEU A 345 -7.87 -33.23 -41.23
N THR A 346 -7.26 -32.53 -42.18
CA THR A 346 -6.49 -31.29 -41.95
C THR A 346 -7.29 -30.23 -41.16
N SER A 347 -8.54 -30.03 -41.55
CA SER A 347 -9.45 -29.09 -40.90
C SER A 347 -9.87 -29.56 -39.50
N ARG A 348 -10.09 -30.87 -39.34
CA ARG A 348 -10.46 -31.47 -38.05
C ARG A 348 -9.32 -31.42 -37.02
N LEU A 349 -8.07 -31.70 -37.41
CA LEU A 349 -6.90 -31.58 -36.53
C LEU A 349 -6.69 -30.15 -36.02
N SER A 350 -7.02 -29.14 -36.82
CA SER A 350 -6.95 -27.74 -36.41
C SER A 350 -7.87 -27.40 -35.23
N VAL A 351 -8.94 -28.18 -35.01
CA VAL A 351 -9.84 -28.02 -33.86
C VAL A 351 -9.24 -28.61 -32.59
N TYR A 352 -8.54 -29.75 -32.70
CA TYR A 352 -7.93 -30.46 -31.57
C TYR A 352 -6.59 -29.83 -31.13
N ASN A 353 -5.80 -29.31 -32.08
CA ASN A 353 -4.47 -28.73 -31.84
C ASN A 353 -4.51 -27.30 -31.23
N LYS A 354 -5.51 -27.00 -30.40
CA LYS A 354 -5.62 -25.73 -29.66
C LYS A 354 -4.88 -25.76 -28.32
N SER A 355 -4.89 -26.91 -27.64
CA SER A 355 -4.32 -27.06 -26.29
C SER A 355 -3.13 -28.03 -26.26
N ASP A 356 -3.25 -29.16 -26.96
CA ASP A 356 -2.24 -30.23 -27.07
C ASP A 356 -2.09 -30.69 -28.52
N GLU A 357 -0.88 -31.11 -28.90
CA GLU A 357 -0.58 -31.62 -30.25
C GLU A 357 -1.12 -33.05 -30.40
N HIS A 358 -2.07 -33.24 -31.31
CA HIS A 358 -2.67 -34.52 -31.65
C HIS A 358 -1.97 -35.10 -32.88
N GLU A 359 -1.41 -36.30 -32.72
CA GLU A 359 -0.79 -37.11 -33.74
C GLU A 359 -1.84 -38.03 -34.37
N VAL A 360 -1.91 -38.09 -35.71
CA VAL A 360 -2.70 -39.09 -36.44
C VAL A 360 -1.95 -40.40 -36.44
N VAL A 361 -2.54 -41.42 -35.81
CA VAL A 361 -1.91 -42.75 -35.74
C VAL A 361 -2.40 -43.66 -36.86
N TYR A 362 -3.65 -43.48 -37.29
CA TYR A 362 -4.25 -44.22 -38.40
C TYR A 362 -5.37 -43.40 -39.02
N TYR A 363 -5.55 -43.51 -40.34
CA TYR A 363 -6.73 -42.99 -41.02
C TYR A 363 -7.03 -43.86 -42.25
N GLN A 364 -8.30 -43.89 -42.68
CA GLN A 364 -8.72 -44.63 -43.86
C GLN A 364 -9.89 -43.92 -44.56
N GLU A 365 -9.76 -43.79 -45.88
CA GLU A 365 -10.79 -43.22 -46.76
C GLU A 365 -12.03 -44.12 -46.87
N CYS A 366 -13.21 -43.50 -46.79
CA CYS A 366 -14.51 -44.10 -47.03
C CYS A 366 -15.10 -43.55 -48.35
N PRO A 367 -15.87 -44.36 -49.10
CA PRO A 367 -16.39 -43.94 -50.42
C PRO A 367 -17.42 -42.79 -50.39
N ASP A 368 -18.14 -42.64 -49.27
CA ASP A 368 -19.26 -41.70 -49.14
C ASP A 368 -19.42 -41.26 -47.66
N GLU A 369 -19.95 -40.06 -47.42
CA GLU A 369 -20.24 -39.50 -46.10
C GLU A 369 -21.30 -40.34 -45.35
N GLU A 370 -22.34 -40.82 -46.05
CA GLU A 370 -23.36 -41.67 -45.44
C GLU A 370 -22.76 -43.00 -44.96
N LYS A 371 -21.92 -43.60 -45.82
CA LYS A 371 -21.18 -44.84 -45.51
C LYS A 371 -20.20 -44.63 -44.36
N MET A 372 -19.52 -43.47 -44.31
CA MET A 372 -18.63 -43.10 -43.22
C MET A 372 -19.38 -43.03 -41.87
N GLY A 373 -20.59 -42.48 -41.85
CA GLY A 373 -21.44 -42.46 -40.65
C GLY A 373 -21.85 -43.85 -40.16
N LEU A 374 -22.15 -44.76 -41.08
CA LEU A 374 -22.44 -46.16 -40.75
C LEU A 374 -21.20 -46.89 -40.20
N VAL A 375 -20.03 -46.69 -40.83
CA VAL A 375 -18.77 -47.27 -40.37
C VAL A 375 -18.44 -46.82 -38.94
N GLU A 376 -18.56 -45.52 -38.64
CA GLU A 376 -18.32 -45.00 -37.28
C GLU A 376 -19.24 -45.68 -36.25
N THR A 377 -20.54 -45.78 -36.57
CA THR A 377 -21.51 -46.40 -35.68
C THR A 377 -21.16 -47.87 -35.42
N LEU A 378 -20.80 -48.62 -36.47
CA LEU A 378 -20.37 -50.01 -36.37
C LEU A 378 -19.09 -50.18 -35.54
N VAL A 379 -18.09 -49.32 -35.77
CA VAL A 379 -16.83 -49.32 -35.00
C VAL A 379 -17.10 -49.04 -33.52
N PHE A 380 -17.96 -48.06 -33.22
CA PHE A 380 -18.31 -47.71 -31.84
C PHE A 380 -19.11 -48.81 -31.14
N CYS A 381 -19.96 -49.54 -31.87
CA CYS A 381 -20.65 -50.72 -31.33
C CYS A 381 -19.68 -51.87 -31.06
N LYS A 382 -18.77 -52.19 -31.99
CA LYS A 382 -17.79 -53.27 -31.82
C LYS A 382 -16.75 -52.99 -30.74
N LEU A 383 -16.34 -51.74 -30.56
CA LEU A 383 -15.33 -51.32 -29.56
C LEU A 383 -15.94 -50.76 -28.27
N ASN A 384 -17.24 -50.99 -28.02
CA ASN A 384 -17.94 -50.38 -26.89
C ASN A 384 -17.36 -50.80 -25.53
N GLU A 385 -16.84 -52.02 -25.42
CA GLU A 385 -16.20 -52.54 -24.20
C GLU A 385 -14.91 -51.77 -23.83
N TYR A 386 -14.28 -51.11 -24.80
CA TYR A 386 -13.04 -50.37 -24.65
C TYR A 386 -13.26 -48.85 -24.49
N ARG A 387 -14.51 -48.41 -24.38
CA ARG A 387 -14.87 -46.99 -24.34
C ARG A 387 -14.75 -46.43 -22.91
N GLU A 388 -14.04 -45.30 -22.75
CA GLU A 388 -13.76 -44.68 -21.44
C GLU A 388 -15.04 -44.16 -20.75
N GLN A 389 -15.98 -43.59 -21.51
CA GLN A 389 -17.29 -43.12 -21.04
C GLN A 389 -18.34 -43.16 -22.17
N ALA A 390 -19.61 -43.46 -21.83
CA ALA A 390 -20.72 -43.37 -22.77
C ALA A 390 -20.78 -41.95 -23.39
N ASN A 391 -20.93 -41.87 -24.71
CA ASN A 391 -20.95 -40.63 -25.51
C ASN A 391 -19.62 -39.87 -25.65
N ARG A 392 -18.47 -40.47 -25.30
CA ARG A 392 -17.15 -39.94 -25.65
C ARG A 392 -16.47 -40.77 -26.74
N GLU A 393 -15.77 -40.09 -27.65
CA GLU A 393 -14.95 -40.66 -28.74
C GLU A 393 -13.61 -41.27 -28.23
N ARG A 394 -13.46 -41.47 -26.91
CA ARG A 394 -12.22 -41.91 -26.27
C ARG A 394 -12.26 -43.39 -25.94
N PHE A 395 -11.22 -44.10 -26.38
CA PHE A 395 -11.07 -45.54 -26.24
C PHE A 395 -9.74 -45.86 -25.54
N LEU A 396 -9.79 -46.85 -24.64
CA LEU A 396 -8.67 -47.37 -23.87
C LEU A 396 -8.21 -48.68 -24.49
N LEU A 397 -6.93 -48.75 -24.88
CA LEU A 397 -6.36 -49.98 -25.42
C LEU A 397 -6.01 -50.94 -24.26
N PRO A 398 -6.58 -52.16 -24.21
CA PRO A 398 -6.35 -53.13 -23.13
C PRO A 398 -4.88 -53.43 -22.88
N GLU A 399 -4.53 -53.79 -21.64
CA GLU A 399 -3.17 -54.20 -21.29
C GLU A 399 -2.79 -55.48 -22.06
N GLY A 400 -1.65 -55.46 -22.76
CA GLY A 400 -1.16 -56.58 -23.59
C GLY A 400 -1.53 -56.54 -25.06
N GLU A 401 -2.56 -55.78 -25.44
CA GLU A 401 -3.00 -55.66 -26.84
C GLU A 401 -2.24 -54.59 -27.63
N LYS A 402 -2.15 -54.76 -28.95
CA LYS A 402 -1.56 -53.77 -29.87
C LYS A 402 -2.65 -52.91 -30.51
N LEU A 403 -2.26 -51.74 -31.00
CA LEU A 403 -3.16 -50.81 -31.70
C LEU A 403 -3.82 -51.44 -32.94
N ASP A 404 -3.23 -52.51 -33.47
CA ASP A 404 -3.77 -53.34 -34.53
C ASP A 404 -5.21 -53.78 -34.27
N LEU A 405 -5.59 -54.01 -33.00
CA LEU A 405 -6.97 -54.35 -32.61
C LEU A 405 -8.00 -53.30 -33.11
N PHE A 406 -7.70 -52.02 -32.91
CA PHE A 406 -8.58 -50.92 -33.33
C PHE A 406 -8.52 -50.72 -34.85
N ILE A 407 -7.33 -50.84 -35.44
CA ILE A 407 -7.11 -50.69 -36.88
C ILE A 407 -7.86 -51.78 -37.66
N ASP A 408 -7.75 -53.03 -37.23
CA ASP A 408 -8.36 -54.18 -37.89
C ASP A 408 -9.88 -54.13 -37.80
N THR A 409 -10.41 -53.69 -36.65
CA THR A 409 -11.86 -53.45 -36.49
C THR A 409 -12.37 -52.39 -37.47
N ILE A 410 -11.64 -51.28 -37.65
CA ILE A 410 -12.01 -50.25 -38.63
C ILE A 410 -11.95 -50.80 -40.05
N LYS A 411 -10.89 -51.53 -40.41
CA LYS A 411 -10.76 -52.15 -41.75
C LYS A 411 -11.88 -53.13 -42.04
N GLU A 412 -12.27 -53.94 -41.06
CA GLU A 412 -13.36 -54.90 -41.20
C GLU A 412 -14.71 -54.20 -41.42
N CYS A 413 -15.01 -53.15 -40.64
CA CYS A 413 -16.22 -52.34 -40.80
C CYS A 413 -16.26 -51.64 -42.16
N ILE A 414 -15.13 -51.11 -42.65
CA ILE A 414 -15.06 -50.49 -43.97
C ILE A 414 -15.27 -51.52 -45.08
N LYS A 415 -14.70 -52.73 -44.96
CA LYS A 415 -14.94 -53.82 -45.92
C LYS A 415 -16.40 -54.28 -45.96
N PHE A 416 -17.12 -54.16 -44.85
CA PHE A 416 -18.53 -54.53 -44.77
C PHE A 416 -19.46 -53.50 -45.43
N VAL A 417 -19.05 -52.23 -45.47
CA VAL A 417 -19.84 -51.10 -46.01
C VAL A 417 -19.42 -50.71 -47.45
N LYS A 418 -18.22 -51.12 -47.87
CA LYS A 418 -17.78 -51.11 -49.27
C LYS A 418 -18.54 -52.16 -50.06
#